data_AF-A0A2W0AJX4-F1
#
_entry.id   AF-A0A2W0AJX4-F1
#
_cell.length_a   1.000
_cell.length_b   1.000
_cell.length_c   1.000
_cell.angle_alpha   90.00
_cell.angle_beta   90.00
_cell.angle_gamma   90.00
#
_symmetry.space_group_name_H-M   'P 1'
#
loop_
_entity.id
_entity.type
_entity.pdbx_description
1 polymer ?
#
loop_
_entity_poly.entity_id
_entity_poly.type
_entity_poly.pdbx_seq_one_letter_code
_entity_poly.pdbx_strand_id
1 'polypeptide(L)'
;MSQITIRRYSLRDFKLSPLGADATLLHCTASATFALGEGSGQDSKLAVGDIWVKRGQHWQSLRYQETEKKKLWKARLRLRFARRV
;
A
#
# COMPACT_ATOMS: atom_id res chain seq x y z
N MET A 1 -7.21 -23.17 11.60
CA MET A 1 -6.91 -21.95 10.83
C MET A 1 -6.30 -20.95 11.78
N SER A 2 -5.11 -20.42 11.50
CA SER A 2 -4.51 -19.37 12.33
C SER A 2 -5.24 -18.05 12.07
N GLN A 3 -5.73 -17.42 13.14
CA GLN A 3 -6.37 -16.12 13.05
C GLN A 3 -5.31 -15.04 12.78
N ILE A 4 -5.51 -14.25 11.72
CA ILE A 4 -4.71 -13.06 11.44
C ILE A 4 -5.41 -11.87 12.09
N THR A 5 -4.72 -11.23 13.03
CA THR A 5 -5.24 -10.03 13.70
C THR A 5 -4.43 -8.82 13.27
N ILE A 6 -5.10 -7.82 12.71
CA ILE A 6 -4.51 -6.51 12.44
C ILE A 6 -4.45 -5.75 13.77
N ARG A 7 -3.26 -5.60 14.35
CA ARG A 7 -3.08 -4.89 15.63
C ARG A 7 -3.05 -3.37 15.45
N ARG A 8 -2.47 -2.92 14.34
CA ARG A 8 -2.36 -1.51 13.99
C ARG A 8 -2.42 -1.36 12.49
N TYR A 9 -3.17 -0.36 12.03
CA TYR A 9 -3.21 0.06 10.64
C TYR A 9 -3.21 1.58 10.61
N SER A 10 -2.29 2.18 9.84
CA SER A 10 -2.15 3.63 9.74
C SER A 10 -1.87 4.04 8.31
N LEU A 11 -2.48 5.14 7.88
CA LEU A 11 -2.31 5.75 6.57
C LEU A 11 -1.56 7.08 6.72
N ARG A 12 -0.63 7.35 5.81
CA ARG A 12 0.13 8.60 5.76
C ARG A 12 0.49 8.98 4.33
N ASP A 13 1.06 10.17 4.17
CA ASP A 13 1.58 10.67 2.89
C ASP A 13 0.50 10.77 1.80
N PHE A 14 -0.69 11.24 2.17
CA PHE A 14 -1.84 11.39 1.29
C PHE A 14 -1.52 12.37 0.15
N LYS A 15 -1.78 11.93 -1.08
CA LYS A 15 -1.67 12.74 -2.30
C LYS A 15 -2.89 12.51 -3.17
N LEU A 16 -3.52 13.59 -3.59
CA LEU A 16 -4.63 13.56 -4.54
C LEU A 16 -4.14 14.03 -5.90
N SER A 17 -4.40 13.22 -6.93
CA SER A 17 -4.10 13.56 -8.33
C SER A 17 -5.42 13.65 -9.09
N PRO A 18 -5.86 14.86 -9.49
CA PRO A 18 -7.08 15.01 -10.27
C PRO A 18 -6.98 14.22 -11.58
N LEU A 19 -8.03 13.48 -11.92
CA LEU A 19 -8.20 12.80 -13.21
C LEU A 19 -9.26 13.48 -14.09
N GLY A 20 -9.97 14.45 -13.53
CA GLY A 20 -11.04 15.23 -14.15
C GLY A 20 -11.82 16.00 -13.07
N ALA A 21 -12.89 16.69 -13.46
CA ALA A 21 -13.74 17.44 -12.51
C ALA A 21 -14.38 16.54 -11.45
N ASP A 22 -14.73 15.31 -11.84
CA ASP A 22 -15.49 14.36 -11.02
C ASP A 22 -14.70 13.06 -10.73
N ALA A 23 -13.37 13.09 -10.88
CA ALA A 23 -12.51 11.93 -10.64
C ALA A 23 -11.16 12.34 -10.04
N THR A 24 -10.69 11.60 -9.05
CA THR A 24 -9.37 11.80 -8.43
C THR A 24 -8.75 10.47 -8.04
N LEU A 25 -7.42 10.43 -8.10
CA LEU A 25 -6.62 9.32 -7.65
C LEU A 25 -5.98 9.68 -6.30
N LEU A 26 -6.36 8.95 -5.27
CA LEU A 26 -5.73 9.01 -3.96
C LEU A 26 -4.56 8.04 -3.89
N HIS A 27 -3.38 8.56 -3.61
CA HIS A 27 -2.19 7.78 -3.27
C HIS A 27 -1.83 8.01 -1.81
N CYS A 28 -1.56 6.94 -1.06
CA CYS A 28 -1.00 7.04 0.29
C CYS A 28 -0.11 5.82 0.60
N THR A 29 0.58 5.88 1.74
CA THR A 29 1.34 4.75 2.27
C THR A 29 0.62 4.20 3.49
N ALA A 30 0.37 2.90 3.51
CA ALA A 30 -0.10 2.20 4.70
C ALA A 30 1.07 1.58 5.47
N SER A 31 0.97 1.58 6.81
CA SER A 31 1.78 0.74 7.69
C SER A 31 0.85 -0.12 8.51
N ALA A 32 1.04 -1.43 8.46
CA ALA A 32 0.22 -2.42 9.14
C ALA A 32 1.11 -3.35 9.98
N THR A 33 0.64 -3.67 11.19
CA THR A 33 1.26 -4.66 12.07
C THR A 33 0.26 -5.81 12.24
N PHE A 34 0.64 -6.99 11.76
CA PHE A 34 -0.19 -8.20 11.79
C PHE A 34 0.34 -9.17 12.85
N ALA A 35 -0.54 -9.83 13.59
CA ALA A 35 -0.18 -10.98 14.42
C ALA A 35 -0.76 -12.27 13.82
N LEU A 36 0.06 -13.31 13.73
CA LEU A 36 -0.35 -14.67 13.40
C LEU A 36 -0.40 -15.46 14.72
N GLY A 37 -1.60 -15.62 15.29
CA GLY A 37 -1.77 -16.24 16.61
C GLY A 37 -1.11 -15.45 17.75
N GLU A 38 -0.48 -16.15 18.71
CA GLU A 38 0.26 -15.53 19.84
C GLU A 38 1.66 -15.01 19.47
N GLY A 39 2.07 -15.13 18.20
CA GLY A 39 3.40 -14.78 17.75
C GLY A 39 3.71 -13.28 17.71
N SER A 40 5.01 -12.99 17.50
CA SER A 40 5.53 -11.64 17.28
C SER A 40 4.89 -10.99 16.05
N GLY A 41 4.49 -9.72 16.16
CA GLY A 41 3.87 -8.99 15.06
C GLY A 41 4.81 -8.80 13.86
N GLN A 42 4.27 -8.96 12.65
CA GLN A 42 4.95 -8.65 11.39
C GLN A 42 4.54 -7.25 10.91
N ASP A 43 5.52 -6.38 10.71
CA ASP A 43 5.31 -5.05 10.14
C ASP A 43 5.42 -5.09 8.61
N SER A 44 4.41 -4.53 7.95
CA SER A 44 4.39 -4.34 6.49
C SER A 44 4.17 -2.88 6.13
N LYS A 45 4.83 -2.45 5.05
CA LYS A 45 4.58 -1.15 4.41
C LYS A 45 3.97 -1.37 3.03
N LEU A 46 2.83 -0.74 2.79
CA LEU A 46 2.06 -0.89 1.55
C LEU A 46 2.00 0.44 0.80
N ALA A 47 2.03 0.38 -0.52
CA ALA A 47 1.53 1.46 -1.37
C ALA A 47 0.03 1.26 -1.53
N VAL A 48 -0.74 2.33 -1.35
CA VAL A 48 -2.19 2.32 -1.54
C VAL A 48 -2.52 3.27 -2.68
N GLY A 49 -3.34 2.79 -3.61
CA GLY A 49 -3.96 3.58 -4.67
C GLY A 49 -5.47 3.38 -4.63
N ASP A 50 -6.21 4.47 -4.68
CA ASP A 50 -7.68 4.43 -4.68
C ASP A 50 -8.24 5.47 -5.65
N ILE A 51 -9.09 5.02 -6.57
CA ILE A 51 -9.78 5.89 -7.52
C ILE A 51 -11.12 6.29 -6.92
N TRP A 52 -11.31 7.59 -6.75
CA TRP A 52 -12.55 8.18 -6.27
C TRP A 52 -13.27 8.89 -7.40
N VAL A 53 -14.58 8.68 -7.51
CA VAL A 53 -15.45 9.36 -8.47
C VAL A 53 -16.58 10.07 -7.75
N LYS A 54 -16.95 11.25 -8.26
CA LYS A 54 -18.09 12.02 -7.75
C LYS A 54 -19.35 11.55 -8.47
N ARG A 55 -20.36 11.17 -7.69
CA ARG A 55 -21.71 10.83 -8.16
C ARG A 55 -22.72 11.69 -7.42
N GLY A 56 -23.29 12.67 -8.12
CA GLY A 56 -24.10 13.71 -7.48
C GLY A 56 -23.25 14.54 -6.51
N GLN A 57 -23.64 14.57 -5.24
CA GLN A 57 -22.91 15.28 -4.18
C GLN A 57 -21.95 14.41 -3.37
N HIS A 58 -21.76 13.15 -3.77
CA HIS A 58 -20.99 12.19 -2.98
C HIS A 58 -19.77 11.68 -3.75
N TRP A 59 -18.64 11.61 -3.07
CA TRP A 59 -17.45 10.91 -3.55
C TRP A 59 -17.53 9.45 -3.13
N GLN A 60 -17.21 8.55 -4.05
CA GLN A 60 -17.23 7.11 -3.81
C GLN A 60 -15.94 6.48 -4.35
N SER A 61 -15.35 5.57 -3.58
CA SER A 61 -14.26 4.72 -4.08
C SER A 61 -14.81 3.79 -5.16
N LEU A 62 -14.21 3.87 -6.33
CA LEU A 62 -14.49 3.01 -7.48
C LEU A 62 -13.54 1.81 -7.51
N ARG A 63 -12.26 2.03 -7.17
CA ARG A 63 -11.24 0.99 -7.25
C ARG A 63 -10.14 1.22 -6.23
N TYR A 64 -10.07 0.31 -5.27
CA TYR A 64 -9.03 0.23 -4.26
C TYR A 64 -7.97 -0.83 -4.62
N GLN A 65 -6.70 -0.49 -4.41
CA GLN A 65 -5.60 -1.44 -4.54
C GLN A 65 -4.50 -1.16 -3.52
N GLU A 66 -4.02 -2.22 -2.86
CA GLU A 66 -2.81 -2.21 -2.06
C GLU A 66 -1.73 -3.05 -2.73
N THR A 67 -0.47 -2.67 -2.54
CA THR A 67 0.66 -3.49 -2.98
C THR A 67 1.79 -3.38 -1.97
N GLU A 68 2.33 -4.53 -1.56
CA GLU A 68 3.45 -4.57 -0.63
C GLU A 68 4.70 -3.93 -1.25
N LYS A 69 5.31 -2.99 -0.54
CA LYS A 69 6.57 -2.40 -0.98
C LYS A 69 7.71 -3.38 -0.69
N LYS A 70 8.06 -4.21 -1.68
CA LYS A 70 9.28 -5.02 -1.61
C LYS A 70 10.49 -4.11 -1.44
N LYS A 71 11.24 -4.35 -0.37
CA LYS A 71 12.53 -3.72 -0.11
C LYS A 71 13.54 -4.12 -1.21
N LEU A 72 13.75 -3.25 -2.20
CA LEU A 72 14.57 -3.49 -3.41
C LEU A 72 16.09 -3.62 -3.19
N TRP A 73 16.61 -3.50 -1.97
CA TRP A 73 18.06 -3.56 -1.71
C TRP A 73 18.69 -4.92 -2.09
N LYS A 74 17.96 -6.03 -1.99
CA LYS A 74 18.46 -7.35 -2.41
C LYS A 74 18.56 -7.52 -3.93
N ALA A 75 17.72 -6.84 -4.72
CA ALA A 75 17.74 -6.94 -6.18
C ALA A 75 18.92 -6.16 -6.79
N ARG A 76 19.26 -5.01 -6.18
CA ARG A 76 20.33 -4.14 -6.66
C ARG A 76 21.74 -4.70 -6.39
N LEU A 77 21.91 -5.57 -5.39
CA LEU A 77 23.16 -6.30 -5.18
C LEU A 77 23.37 -7.40 -6.24
N ARG A 78 22.35 -8.19 -6.59
CA ARG A 78 22.48 -9.25 -7.60
C ARG A 78 22.88 -8.73 -8.99
N LEU A 79 22.36 -7.58 -9.40
CA LEU A 79 22.70 -6.95 -10.68
C LEU A 79 24.12 -6.38 -10.75
N ARG A 80 24.74 -6.03 -9.61
CA ARG A 80 26.16 -5.58 -9.59
C ARG A 80 27.15 -6.74 -9.68
N PHE A 81 26.79 -7.92 -9.18
CA PHE A 81 27.64 -9.11 -9.27
C PHE A 81 27.56 -9.80 -10.64
N ALA A 82 26.46 -9.68 -11.37
CA ALA A 82 26.30 -10.27 -12.71
C ALA A 82 26.99 -9.49 -13.85
N ARG A 83 27.58 -8.32 -13.60
CA ARG A 83 28.35 -7.52 -14.59
C ARG A 83 29.86 -7.57 -14.37
N ARG A 84 30.34 -8.49 -13.52
CA ARG A 84 31.76 -8.60 -13.14
C ARG A 84 32.37 -9.99 -13.39
N VAL A 85 31.74 -10.79 -14.25
CA VAL A 85 32.27 -12.06 -14.77
C VAL A 85 32.38 -11.93 -16.28
#